data_AF-G8ACW3-F1
#
_entry.id   AF-G8ACW3-F1
#
_cell.length_a   1.000
_cell.length_b   1.000
_cell.length_c   1.000
_cell.angle_alpha   90.00
_cell.angle_beta   90.00
_cell.angle_gamma   90.00
#
_symmetry.space_group_name_H-M   'P 1'
#
loop_
_entity.id
_entity.type
_entity.pdbx_description
1 polymer ?
#
loop_
_entity_poly.entity_id
_entity_poly.type
_entity_poly.pdbx_seq_one_letter_code
_entity_poly.pdbx_strand_id
1 'polypeptide(L)' 'CPGDAHGPDICTQGGGLCRVGSCVSGEYLAHYCFEPVILCCKNLSPASTE' A
#
# COMPACT_ATOMS: atom_id res chain seq x y z
N CYS A 1 21.27 5.64 11.05
CA CYS A 1 20.18 4.66 11.23
C CYS A 1 19.27 4.75 10.02
N PRO A 2 19.31 3.83 9.06
CA PRO A 2 18.24 3.76 8.09
C PRO A 2 17.04 3.21 8.84
N GLY A 3 16.01 4.03 9.08
CA GLY A 3 14.74 3.47 9.51
C GLY A 3 14.29 2.49 8.43
N ASP A 4 13.75 1.33 8.84
CA ASP A 4 13.07 0.35 7.99
C ASP A 4 11.76 0.93 7.39
N ALA A 5 11.81 2.16 6.88
CA ALA A 5 10.83 2.68 5.96
C ALA A 5 11.08 1.95 4.64
N HIS A 6 10.44 0.80 4.48
CA HIS A 6 10.26 0.18 3.17
C HIS A 6 9.64 1.24 2.28
N GLY A 7 10.49 1.88 1.46
CA GLY A 7 10.12 3.07 0.72
C GLY A 7 8.84 2.86 -0.09
N PRO A 8 8.10 3.94 -0.40
CA PRO A 8 6.84 3.86 -1.15
C PRO A 8 6.98 3.08 -2.47
N ASP A 9 8.20 2.93 -3.00
CA ASP A 9 8.53 2.07 -4.13
C ASP A 9 7.90 0.68 -4.08
N ILE A 10 7.94 -0.05 -2.95
CA ILE A 10 7.40 -1.42 -2.89
C ILE A 10 5.88 -1.41 -3.08
N CYS A 11 5.20 -0.41 -2.50
CA CYS A 11 3.77 -0.24 -2.67
C CYS A 11 3.43 0.19 -4.10
N THR A 12 4.17 1.18 -4.62
CA THR A 12 3.93 1.83 -5.92
C THR A 12 4.20 0.89 -7.09
N GLN A 13 5.28 0.09 -7.00
CA GLN A 13 5.63 -0.92 -7.99
C GLN A 13 4.60 -2.06 -8.06
N GLY A 14 3.89 -2.32 -6.96
CA GLY A 14 2.80 -3.27 -6.89
C GLY A 14 1.43 -2.71 -7.27
N GLY A 15 1.36 -1.51 -7.88
CA GLY A 15 0.12 -0.83 -8.24
C GLY A 15 -0.66 -0.27 -7.04
N GLY A 16 -0.01 -0.11 -5.89
CA GLY A 16 -0.58 0.45 -4.68
C GLY A 16 -0.20 1.91 -4.46
N LEU A 17 -0.91 2.56 -3.54
CA LEU A 17 -0.68 3.93 -3.10
C LEU A 17 -0.54 3.96 -1.58
N CYS A 18 0.48 4.66 -1.08
CA CYS A 18 0.65 4.90 0.34
C CYS A 18 -0.35 5.97 0.81
N ARG A 19 -1.22 5.63 1.76
CA ARG A 19 -2.23 6.52 2.36
C ARG A 19 -2.02 6.61 3.87
N VAL A 20 -2.21 7.79 4.42
CA VAL A 20 -2.15 7.99 5.87
C VAL A 20 -3.51 7.62 6.48
N GLY A 21 -3.49 6.79 7.53
CA GLY A 21 -4.66 6.50 8.36
C GLY A 21 -5.59 5.39 7.85
N SER A 22 -6.13 5.50 6.62
CA SER A 22 -7.02 4.46 6.06
C SER A 22 -7.00 4.41 4.53
N CYS A 23 -7.26 3.23 3.97
CA CYS A 23 -7.49 3.05 2.53
C CYS A 23 -8.86 3.60 2.11
N VAL A 24 -8.99 4.03 0.86
CA VAL A 24 -10.29 4.47 0.33
C VAL A 24 -11.16 3.27 -0.06
N SER A 25 -12.48 3.46 -0.12
CA SER A 25 -13.41 2.41 -0.57
C SER A 25 -13.05 1.93 -1.98
N GLY A 26 -12.83 0.62 -2.13
CA GLY A 26 -12.34 0.01 -3.37
C GLY A 26 -10.85 -0.37 -3.33
N GLU A 27 -10.12 0.09 -2.30
CA GLU A 27 -8.78 -0.36 -2.00
C GLU A 27 -8.77 -1.30 -0.77
N TYR A 28 -7.78 -2.19 -0.69
CA TYR A 28 -7.51 -3.01 0.47
C TYR A 28 -6.11 -2.71 1.04
N LEU A 29 -5.96 -2.92 2.35
CA LEU A 29 -4.68 -2.81 3.03
C LEU A 29 -3.79 -4.01 2.65
N ALA A 30 -2.73 -3.78 1.88
CA ALA A 30 -1.77 -4.81 1.52
C ALA A 30 -0.62 -4.91 2.52
N HIS A 31 -0.06 -3.76 2.92
CA HIS A 31 1.05 -3.67 3.88
C HIS A 31 1.12 -2.26 4.48
N TYR A 32 2.14 -1.94 5.28
CA TYR A 32 2.41 -0.59 5.76
C TYR A 32 3.63 0.00 5.03
N CYS A 33 3.51 1.21 4.48
CA CYS A 33 4.67 1.96 4.00
C CYS A 33 5.47 2.54 5.18
N PHE A 34 4.77 2.81 6.29
CA PHE A 34 5.36 3.21 7.56
C PHE A 34 4.43 2.79 8.69
N GLU A 35 4.79 1.74 9.43
CA GLU A 35 3.98 1.26 10.54
C GLU A 35 3.87 2.30 11.66
N PRO A 36 2.69 2.47 12.29
CA PRO A 36 1.34 2.03 11.89
C PRO A 36 0.55 3.09 11.10
N VAL A 37 1.19 4.20 10.73
CA VAL A 37 0.53 5.44 10.30
C VAL A 37 0.26 5.49 8.80
N ILE A 38 1.19 4.97 7.98
CA ILE A 38 1.10 5.01 6.52
C ILE A 38 0.88 3.60 5.99
N LEU A 39 -0.29 3.41 5.42
CA LEU A 39 -0.82 2.17 4.88
C LEU A 39 -0.52 2.09 3.38
N CYS A 40 -0.07 0.94 2.91
CA CYS A 40 -0.05 0.61 1.49
C CYS A 40 -1.43 0.08 1.07
N CYS A 41 -2.16 0.91 0.33
CA CYS A 41 -3.49 0.61 -0.16
C CYS A 41 -3.40 0.21 -1.63
N LYS A 42 -3.87 -0.99 -1.96
CA LYS A 42 -3.94 -1.47 -3.34
C LYS A 42 -5.38 -1.46 -3.82
N ASN A 43 -5.60 -1.06 -5.07
CA ASN A 43 -6.91 -1.22 -5.67
C ASN A 43 -7.26 -2.71 -5.72
N LEU A 44 -8.52 -3.02 -5.40
CA LEU A 44 -9.15 -4.27 -5.82
C LEU A 44 -9.31 -4.19 -7.34
N SER A 45 -8.20 -4.30 -8.09
CA SER A 45 -8.33 -4.60 -9.50
C SER A 45 -9.12 -5.90 -9.59
N PRO A 46 -10.18 -5.98 -10.42
CA PRO A 46 -10.74 -7.27 -10.75
C PRO A 46 -9.58 -8.06 -11.32
N ALA A 47 -9.11 -9.07 -10.58
CA ALA A 47 -8.10 -9.96 -11.07
C ALA A 47 -8.58 -10.42 -12.45
N SER A 48 -7.80 -10.16 -13.50
CA SER A 48 -7.85 -11.01 -14.67
C SER A 48 -7.66 -12.41 -14.14
N THR A 49 -8.74 -13.18 -14.16
CA THR A 49 -8.70 -14.63 -14.08
C THR A 49 -7.79 -15.08 -15.23
N GLU A 50 -6.60 -15.55 -14.90
CA GLU A 50 -5.91 -16.57 -15.69
C GLU A 50 -5.91 -17.86 -14.89
#